data_AF-A0A2D6VJ43-F1
#
_entry.id   AF-A0A2D6VJ43-F1
#
_cell.length_a   1.000
_cell.length_b   1.000
_cell.length_c   1.000
_cell.angle_alpha   90.00
_cell.angle_beta   90.00
_cell.angle_gamma   90.00
#
_symmetry.space_group_name_H-M   'P 1'
#
loop_
_entity.id
_entity.type
_entity.pdbx_description
1 polymer ?
#
loop_
_entity_poly.entity_id
_entity_poly.type
_entity_poly.pdbx_seq_one_letter_code
_entity_poly.pdbx_strand_id
1 'polypeptide(L)'
;GRALPALLINVKLSDEWNASIKKTFEIVVTAKPTAHDRNQTVDSNETITDGNQTVIEDGNFSAWWGTKKPSADGWVIDSAMGTFRPHENGWFYHLHLGWLYAAPIEDDSLWIWSKEHRWLWTRRDIFPFAYRSEDANWLYFFLRSDGSFHIFNYATESYE
;
A
#
# COMPACT_ATOMS: atom_id res chain seq x y z
N GLY A 1 -4.75 13.97 2.53
CA GLY A 1 -3.86 12.83 2.72
C GLY A 1 -3.57 12.72 4.20
N ARG A 2 -3.72 11.53 4.79
CA ARG A 2 -3.41 11.31 6.21
C ARG A 2 -1.89 11.27 6.31
N ALA A 3 -1.26 12.33 6.80
CA ALA A 3 0.15 12.28 7.18
C ALA A 3 0.24 11.30 8.34
N LEU A 4 0.93 10.17 8.15
CA LEU A 4 1.29 9.31 9.26
C LEU A 4 2.18 10.13 10.22
N PRO A 5 2.11 9.89 11.54
CA PRO A 5 2.98 10.58 12.49
C PRO A 5 4.43 10.16 12.24
N ALA A 6 5.15 10.90 11.40
CA ALA A 6 6.59 10.81 11.30
C ALA A 6 7.16 11.51 12.53
N LEU A 7 7.87 10.76 13.39
CA LEU A 7 8.60 11.37 14.47
C LEU A 7 9.86 12.00 13.87
N LEU A 8 9.96 13.33 13.92
CA LEU A 8 11.09 14.06 13.37
C LEU A 8 12.21 14.17 14.43
N ILE A 9 13.38 13.61 14.13
CA ILE A 9 14.59 13.90 14.90
C ILE A 9 15.31 15.06 14.25
N ASN A 10 15.48 16.16 14.99
CA ASN A 10 16.34 17.26 14.58
C ASN A 10 17.70 17.11 15.25
N VAL A 11 18.75 16.82 14.47
CA VAL A 11 20.13 16.77 14.94
C VAL A 11 20.80 18.09 14.59
N LYS A 12 21.38 18.76 15.58
CA LYS A 12 22.26 19.92 15.39
C LYS A 12 23.63 19.59 15.95
N LEU A 13 24.66 19.68 15.12
CA LEU A 13 26.05 19.63 15.55
C LEU A 13 26.61 21.04 15.50
N SER A 14 27.31 21.44 16.56
CA SER A 14 27.96 22.75 16.65
C SER A 14 29.41 22.61 17.09
N ASP A 15 30.26 23.49 16.60
CA ASP A 15 31.64 23.63 17.08
C ASP A 15 31.76 24.73 18.15
N GLU A 16 32.98 24.93 18.65
CA GLU A 16 33.35 25.95 19.63
C GLU A 16 33.24 27.40 19.11
N TRP A 17 33.17 27.58 17.78
CA TRP A 17 32.99 28.86 17.10
C TRP A 17 31.52 29.15 16.76
N ASN A 18 30.59 28.32 17.27
CA ASN A 18 29.16 28.42 17.05
C ASN A 18 28.72 28.19 15.58
N ALA A 19 29.59 27.64 14.74
CA ALA A 19 29.17 27.09 13.46
C ALA A 19 28.26 25.88 13.72
N SER A 20 27.29 25.63 12.85
CA SER A 20 26.40 24.48 13.04
C SER A 20 25.87 23.86 11.76
N ILE A 21 25.72 22.53 11.79
CA ILE A 21 25.02 21.75 10.79
C ILE A 21 23.74 21.23 11.43
N LYS A 22 22.61 21.41 10.74
CA LYS A 22 21.31 20.87 11.14
C LYS A 22 20.86 19.83 10.12
N LYS A 23 20.37 18.70 10.60
CA LYS A 23 19.73 17.68 9.76
C LYS A 23 18.49 17.14 10.46
N THR A 24 17.43 17.01 9.70
CA THR A 24 16.18 16.40 10.17
C THR A 24 16.09 14.99 9.60
N PHE A 25 15.81 14.03 10.46
CA PHE A 25 15.58 12.63 10.12
C PHE A 25 14.11 12.31 10.40
N GLU A 26 13.45 11.66 9.46
CA GLU A 26 12.11 11.11 9.65
C GLU A 26 12.24 9.72 10.27
N ILE A 27 11.67 9.50 11.45
CA ILE A 27 11.41 8.16 11.98
C ILE A 27 10.00 7.77 11.55
N VAL A 28 9.93 6.67 10.81
CA VAL A 28 8.68 6.01 10.48
C VAL A 28 8.49 4.84 11.44
N VAL A 29 7.39 4.82 12.19
CA VAL A 29 7.06 3.69 13.06
C VAL A 29 6.58 2.53 12.19
N THR A 30 7.44 1.53 12.04
CA THR A 30 7.27 0.31 11.25
C THR A 30 6.82 -0.85 12.13
N ALA A 31 5.88 -0.63 13.06
CA ALA A 31 5.36 -1.77 13.82
C ALA A 31 4.48 -2.62 12.90
N LYS A 32 4.81 -3.91 12.75
CA LYS A 32 3.97 -4.86 12.00
C LYS A 32 2.53 -4.82 12.52
N PRO A 33 1.51 -4.85 11.66
CA PRO A 33 0.13 -4.96 12.12
C PRO A 33 -0.03 -6.22 12.98
N THR A 34 -0.69 -6.10 14.12
CA THR A 34 -1.24 -7.27 14.83
C THR A 34 -2.56 -7.66 14.17
N ALA A 35 -2.49 -7.96 12.86
CA ALA A 35 -3.64 -8.57 12.18
C ALA A 35 -3.77 -9.99 12.72
N HIS A 36 -4.93 -10.33 13.25
CA HIS A 36 -5.23 -11.70 13.62
C HIS A 36 -5.49 -12.45 12.31
N ASP A 37 -4.52 -13.25 11.86
CA ASP A 37 -4.72 -14.15 10.73
C ASP A 37 -5.86 -15.11 11.06
N ARG A 38 -7.05 -14.82 10.55
CA ARG A 38 -7.99 -15.89 10.20
C ARG A 38 -7.48 -16.49 8.90
N ASN A 39 -6.43 -17.30 9.00
CA ASN A 39 -5.99 -18.15 7.90
C ASN A 39 -7.14 -19.10 7.53
N GLN A 40 -7.99 -18.68 6.58
CA GLN A 40 -8.58 -19.62 5.66
C GLN A 40 -7.52 -19.91 4.61
N THR A 41 -6.86 -21.05 4.77
CA THR A 41 -6.26 -21.80 3.67
C THR A 41 -7.24 -21.78 2.49
N VAL A 42 -6.86 -21.10 1.41
CA VAL A 42 -7.66 -21.06 0.17
C VAL A 42 -7.44 -22.37 -0.58
N ASP A 43 -8.02 -23.44 -0.05
CA ASP A 43 -8.38 -24.65 -0.79
C ASP A 43 -9.91 -24.69 -1.04
N SER A 44 -10.59 -23.56 -0.80
CA SER A 44 -12.01 -23.40 -1.09
C SER A 44 -12.19 -22.90 -2.51
N ASN A 45 -13.07 -23.57 -3.23
CA ASN A 45 -13.71 -23.21 -4.50
C ASN A 45 -14.50 -21.88 -4.45
N GLU A 46 -13.95 -20.85 -3.82
CA GLU A 46 -14.52 -19.52 -3.78
C GLU A 46 -14.33 -18.82 -5.12
N THR A 47 -15.39 -18.14 -5.56
CA THR A 47 -15.40 -17.45 -6.85
C THR A 47 -14.52 -16.21 -6.69
N ILE A 48 -13.30 -16.26 -7.23
CA ILE A 48 -12.46 -15.07 -7.39
C ILE A 48 -13.30 -14.06 -8.20
N THR A 49 -13.86 -13.05 -7.52
CA THR A 49 -14.59 -11.98 -8.19
C THR A 49 -13.61 -11.24 -9.08
N ASP A 50 -13.92 -11.13 -10.37
CA ASP A 50 -13.07 -10.41 -11.32
C ASP A 50 -12.84 -8.98 -10.80
N GLY A 51 -11.56 -8.67 -10.54
CA GLY A 51 -11.11 -7.62 -9.64
C GLY A 51 -11.30 -6.19 -10.13
N ASN A 52 -12.28 -5.94 -11.00
CA ASN A 52 -12.68 -4.59 -11.40
C ASN A 52 -14.17 -4.51 -11.77
N GLN A 53 -15.04 -5.37 -11.23
CA GLN A 53 -16.47 -5.23 -11.49
C GLN A 53 -17.00 -3.94 -10.85
N THR A 54 -17.37 -3.00 -11.71
CA THR A 54 -18.03 -1.76 -11.34
C THR A 54 -19.52 -2.00 -11.39
N VAL A 55 -20.14 -2.22 -10.23
CA VAL A 55 -21.59 -2.40 -10.16
C VAL A 55 -22.21 -1.03 -9.95
N ILE A 56 -23.21 -0.71 -10.78
CA ILE A 56 -24.08 0.45 -10.59
C ILE A 56 -25.40 -0.07 -10.03
N GLU A 57 -25.48 -0.29 -8.73
CA GLU A 57 -26.76 -0.57 -8.05
C GLU A 57 -27.42 0.77 -7.72
N ASP A 58 -28.64 0.99 -8.20
CA ASP A 58 -29.42 2.22 -7.95
C ASP A 58 -28.69 3.55 -8.23
N GLY A 59 -27.74 3.55 -9.18
CA GLY A 59 -26.94 4.72 -9.55
C GLY A 59 -25.67 4.92 -8.72
N ASN A 60 -25.41 4.05 -7.74
CA ASN A 60 -24.23 4.12 -6.88
C ASN A 60 -23.11 3.25 -7.44
N PHE A 61 -21.92 3.82 -7.58
CA PHE A 61 -20.74 3.12 -8.09
C PHE A 61 -20.08 2.32 -6.97
N SER A 62 -19.79 1.05 -7.20
CA SER A 62 -19.07 0.18 -6.26
C SER A 62 -17.95 -0.57 -6.98
N ALA A 63 -16.77 -0.63 -6.36
CA ALA A 63 -15.61 -1.39 -6.79
C ALA A 63 -14.81 -1.86 -5.56
N TRP A 64 -13.79 -2.71 -5.72
CA TRP A 64 -12.95 -3.18 -4.60
C TRP A 64 -12.24 -2.04 -3.85
N TRP A 65 -12.01 -0.92 -4.54
CA TRP A 65 -11.43 0.28 -3.91
C TRP A 65 -12.49 1.21 -3.30
N GLY A 66 -13.73 0.76 -3.17
CA GLY A 66 -14.86 1.49 -2.61
C GLY A 66 -15.71 2.21 -3.65
N THR A 67 -16.43 3.23 -3.22
CA THR A 67 -17.45 3.92 -4.04
C THR A 67 -16.92 5.10 -4.84
N LYS A 68 -15.60 5.28 -4.86
CA LYS A 68 -14.96 6.44 -5.47
C LYS A 68 -14.84 6.26 -6.98
N LYS A 69 -15.59 7.07 -7.73
CA LYS A 69 -15.52 7.09 -9.19
C LYS A 69 -14.15 7.58 -9.67
N PRO A 70 -13.58 6.96 -10.73
CA PRO A 70 -12.42 7.51 -11.43
C PRO A 70 -12.69 8.93 -11.95
N SER A 71 -11.63 9.73 -12.07
CA SER A 71 -11.68 11.05 -12.73
C SER A 71 -11.96 10.90 -14.23
N ALA A 72 -12.14 12.03 -14.93
CA ALA A 72 -12.32 12.04 -16.39
C ALA A 72 -11.16 11.34 -17.15
N ASP A 73 -9.94 11.41 -16.60
CA ASP A 73 -8.75 10.77 -17.17
C ASP A 73 -8.58 9.29 -16.71
N GLY A 74 -9.52 8.81 -15.89
CA GLY A 74 -9.56 7.45 -15.37
C GLY A 74 -8.78 7.23 -14.07
N TRP A 75 -8.25 8.28 -13.43
CA TRP A 75 -7.48 8.14 -12.19
C TRP A 75 -8.37 8.10 -10.95
N VAL A 76 -8.05 7.21 -10.02
CA VAL A 76 -8.60 7.15 -8.68
C VAL A 76 -7.54 7.70 -7.72
N ILE A 77 -7.92 8.69 -6.92
CA ILE A 77 -7.10 9.20 -5.82
C ILE A 77 -7.75 8.71 -4.53
N ASP A 78 -7.16 7.72 -3.90
CA ASP A 78 -7.66 7.12 -2.66
C ASP A 78 -6.72 7.37 -1.48
N SER A 79 -7.29 7.60 -0.30
CA SER A 79 -6.48 7.86 0.89
C SER A 79 -5.85 6.62 1.51
N ALA A 80 -6.40 5.43 1.22
CA ALA A 80 -5.90 4.17 1.73
C ALA A 80 -4.96 3.51 0.72
N MET A 81 -5.37 3.36 -0.53
CA MET A 81 -4.63 2.65 -1.58
C MET A 81 -3.79 3.57 -2.49
N GLY A 82 -3.73 4.86 -2.20
CA GLY A 82 -2.97 5.83 -2.99
C GLY A 82 -3.62 6.20 -4.33
N THR A 83 -2.79 6.58 -5.29
CA THR A 83 -3.23 7.03 -6.61
C THR A 83 -3.00 5.94 -7.65
N PHE A 84 -4.05 5.54 -8.35
CA PHE A 84 -3.98 4.48 -9.35
C PHE A 84 -5.02 4.65 -10.45
N ARG A 85 -4.81 3.96 -11.57
CA ARG A 85 -5.72 3.93 -12.71
C ARG A 85 -6.20 2.49 -12.92
N PRO A 86 -7.47 2.18 -12.61
CA PRO A 86 -8.03 0.85 -12.87
C PRO A 86 -8.10 0.59 -14.39
N HIS A 87 -7.91 -0.68 -14.75
CA HIS A 87 -7.99 -1.23 -16.10
C HIS A 87 -8.86 -2.49 -16.09
N GLU A 88 -9.22 -2.97 -17.27
CA GLU A 88 -10.07 -4.16 -17.41
C GLU A 88 -9.40 -5.41 -16.81
N ASN A 89 -10.23 -6.41 -16.46
CA ASN A 89 -9.79 -7.73 -15.98
C ASN A 89 -8.89 -7.65 -14.74
N GLY A 90 -9.26 -6.85 -13.73
CA GLY A 90 -8.56 -6.76 -12.45
C GLY A 90 -7.21 -6.03 -12.44
N TRP A 91 -6.67 -5.63 -13.61
CA TRP A 91 -5.43 -4.87 -13.66
C TRP A 91 -5.62 -3.42 -13.26
N PHE A 92 -4.59 -2.83 -12.66
CA PHE A 92 -4.52 -1.40 -12.42
C PHE A 92 -3.07 -0.93 -12.45
N TYR A 93 -2.88 0.33 -12.84
CA TYR A 93 -1.59 0.99 -12.78
C TYR A 93 -1.53 1.87 -11.55
N HIS A 94 -0.72 1.50 -10.55
CA HIS A 94 -0.49 2.28 -9.36
C HIS A 94 0.68 3.25 -9.57
N LEU A 95 0.50 4.52 -9.17
CA LEU A 95 1.43 5.59 -9.50
C LEU A 95 2.89 5.30 -9.09
N HIS A 96 3.09 4.62 -7.96
CA HIS A 96 4.42 4.30 -7.44
C HIS A 96 4.81 2.82 -7.56
N LEU A 97 3.85 1.91 -7.78
CA LEU A 97 4.09 0.46 -7.79
C LEU A 97 3.99 -0.14 -9.21
N GLY A 98 3.64 0.67 -10.21
CA GLY A 98 3.48 0.21 -11.57
C GLY A 98 2.26 -0.70 -11.75
N TRP A 99 2.41 -1.72 -12.60
CA TRP A 99 1.33 -2.64 -12.96
C TRP A 99 1.07 -3.67 -11.87
N LEU A 100 -0.18 -3.70 -11.42
CA LEU A 100 -0.67 -4.59 -10.37
C LEU A 100 -1.97 -5.25 -10.81
N TYR A 101 -2.20 -6.49 -10.36
CA TYR A 101 -3.48 -7.17 -10.53
C TYR A 101 -4.16 -7.34 -9.18
N ALA A 102 -5.41 -6.89 -9.07
CA ALA A 102 -6.22 -7.00 -7.87
C ALA A 102 -7.06 -8.28 -7.91
N ALA A 103 -6.96 -9.08 -6.86
CA ALA A 103 -7.83 -10.20 -6.55
C ALA A 103 -8.50 -9.92 -5.19
N PRO A 104 -9.60 -9.13 -5.17
CA PRO A 104 -10.33 -8.86 -3.94
C PRO A 104 -10.95 -10.14 -3.40
N ILE A 105 -11.00 -10.22 -2.08
CA ILE A 105 -11.68 -11.28 -1.32
C ILE A 105 -12.63 -10.61 -0.32
N GLU A 106 -13.28 -11.40 0.54
CA GLU A 106 -14.20 -10.85 1.55
C GLU A 106 -13.47 -9.93 2.56
N ASP A 107 -14.24 -9.16 3.34
CA ASP A 107 -13.77 -8.31 4.45
C ASP A 107 -12.78 -7.17 4.08
N ASP A 108 -12.98 -6.49 2.94
CA ASP A 108 -12.13 -5.38 2.46
C ASP A 108 -10.63 -5.75 2.31
N SER A 109 -10.34 -7.05 2.21
CA SER A 109 -9.00 -7.59 1.99
C SER A 109 -8.80 -7.95 0.52
N LEU A 110 -7.56 -7.85 0.05
CA LEU A 110 -7.23 -8.21 -1.32
C LEU A 110 -5.83 -8.78 -1.45
N TRP A 111 -5.71 -9.72 -2.38
CA TRP A 111 -4.44 -10.13 -2.93
C TRP A 111 -4.08 -9.23 -4.12
N ILE A 112 -2.84 -8.78 -4.14
CA ILE A 112 -2.25 -7.98 -5.21
C ILE A 112 -1.13 -8.80 -5.81
N TRP A 113 -1.21 -9.11 -7.10
CA TRP A 113 -0.07 -9.64 -7.82
C TRP A 113 0.76 -8.48 -8.40
N SER A 114 2.07 -8.53 -8.19
CA SER A 114 3.05 -7.68 -8.87
C SER A 114 4.12 -8.55 -9.53
N LYS A 115 4.73 -8.02 -10.60
CA LYS A 115 5.85 -8.72 -11.25
C LYS A 115 7.06 -8.84 -10.31
N GLU A 116 7.32 -7.81 -9.53
CA GLU A 116 8.52 -7.67 -8.68
C GLU A 116 8.38 -8.42 -7.36
N HIS A 117 7.22 -8.33 -6.70
CA HIS A 117 7.01 -8.87 -5.35
C HIS A 117 5.99 -10.01 -5.28
N ARG A 118 5.51 -10.50 -6.43
CA ARG A 118 4.58 -11.64 -6.52
C ARG A 118 3.27 -11.33 -5.79
N TRP A 119 2.66 -12.32 -5.13
CA TRP A 119 1.40 -12.17 -4.41
C TRP A 119 1.61 -11.51 -3.05
N LEU A 120 0.98 -10.35 -2.91
CA LEU A 120 0.95 -9.50 -1.73
C LEU A 120 -0.47 -9.48 -1.16
N TRP A 121 -0.64 -9.83 0.11
CA TRP A 121 -1.93 -9.64 0.80
C TRP A 121 -1.94 -8.31 1.52
N THR A 122 -3.03 -7.56 1.38
CA THR A 122 -3.24 -6.32 2.13
C THR A 122 -4.72 -6.09 2.39
N ARG A 123 -5.01 -5.09 3.21
CA ARG A 123 -6.35 -4.55 3.48
C ARG A 123 -6.29 -3.04 3.45
N ARG A 124 -7.44 -2.43 3.19
CA ARG A 124 -7.55 -0.97 3.14
C ARG A 124 -7.11 -0.27 4.43
N ASP A 125 -7.33 -0.89 5.59
CA ASP A 125 -6.97 -0.35 6.90
C ASP A 125 -5.51 -0.60 7.31
N ILE A 126 -4.81 -1.52 6.64
CA ILE A 126 -3.41 -1.85 6.93
C ILE A 126 -2.44 -1.37 5.86
N PHE A 127 -2.89 -1.07 4.63
CA PHE A 127 -2.02 -0.44 3.63
C PHE A 127 -1.41 0.85 4.22
N PRO A 128 -0.08 1.07 4.10
CA PRO A 128 0.81 0.53 3.08
C PRO A 128 1.66 -0.67 3.50
N PHE A 129 1.21 -1.44 4.49
CA PHE A 129 1.77 -2.77 4.77
C PHE A 129 1.15 -3.82 3.84
N ALA A 130 1.98 -4.73 3.35
CA ALA A 130 1.50 -5.91 2.63
C ALA A 130 2.32 -7.14 2.99
N TYR A 131 1.66 -8.28 3.09
CA TYR A 131 2.29 -9.56 3.35
C TYR A 131 2.66 -10.24 2.02
N ARG A 132 3.94 -10.47 1.79
CA ARG A 132 4.47 -11.21 0.65
C ARG A 132 4.43 -12.70 0.94
N SER A 133 3.63 -13.41 0.14
CA SER A 133 3.45 -14.86 0.27
C SER A 133 4.68 -15.68 -0.12
N GLU A 134 5.52 -15.16 -1.02
CA GLU A 134 6.69 -15.87 -1.55
C GLU A 134 7.70 -16.27 -0.46
N ASP A 135 7.94 -15.37 0.50
CA ASP A 135 8.91 -15.54 1.59
C ASP A 135 8.28 -15.37 2.98
N ALA A 136 6.95 -15.43 3.05
CA ALA A 136 6.16 -15.33 4.27
C ALA A 136 6.52 -14.13 5.16
N ASN A 137 6.65 -12.96 4.54
CA ASN A 137 7.19 -11.77 5.19
C ASN A 137 6.36 -10.51 4.91
N TRP A 138 6.47 -9.52 5.79
CA TRP A 138 5.87 -8.21 5.59
C TRP A 138 6.79 -7.28 4.79
N LEU A 139 6.17 -6.54 3.87
CA LEU A 139 6.74 -5.37 3.22
C LEU A 139 6.00 -4.12 3.70
N TYR A 140 6.73 -3.02 3.80
CA TYR A 140 6.15 -1.71 4.05
C TYR A 140 6.52 -0.76 2.92
N PHE A 141 5.50 -0.31 2.19
CA PHE A 141 5.62 0.64 1.09
C PHE A 141 5.52 2.07 1.63
N PHE A 142 6.40 2.97 1.23
CA PHE A 142 6.23 4.37 1.62
C PHE A 142 6.85 5.34 0.63
N LEU A 143 6.21 6.51 0.54
CA LEU A 143 6.70 7.66 -0.19
C LEU A 143 7.36 8.61 0.81
N ARG A 144 8.61 8.99 0.55
CA ARG A 144 9.33 9.99 1.34
C ARG A 144 8.93 11.40 0.92
N SER A 145 9.24 12.36 1.77
CA SER A 145 8.99 13.79 1.51
C SER A 145 9.73 14.33 0.28
N ASP A 146 10.81 13.67 -0.16
CA ASP A 146 11.54 13.99 -1.39
C ASP A 146 10.93 13.35 -2.66
N GLY A 147 9.83 12.61 -2.54
CA GLY A 147 9.14 11.94 -3.64
C GLY A 147 9.72 10.57 -4.01
N SER A 148 10.74 10.08 -3.31
CA SER A 148 11.25 8.72 -3.50
C SER A 148 10.32 7.67 -2.89
N PHE A 149 10.04 6.62 -3.65
CA PHE A 149 9.27 5.46 -3.18
C PHE A 149 10.23 4.37 -2.71
N HIS A 150 9.97 3.83 -1.53
CA HIS A 150 10.83 2.85 -0.88
C HIS A 150 10.00 1.68 -0.33
N ILE A 151 10.68 0.54 -0.24
CA ILE A 151 10.11 -0.70 0.27
C ILE A 151 11.01 -1.17 1.39
N PHE A 152 10.45 -1.39 2.57
CA PHE A 152 11.18 -1.97 3.69
C PHE A 152 10.78 -3.44 3.86
N ASN A 153 11.76 -4.32 3.87
CA ASN A 153 11.61 -5.76 4.07
C ASN A 153 11.88 -6.11 5.54
N TYR A 154 10.89 -6.69 6.23
CA TYR A 154 11.01 -7.04 7.65
C TYR A 154 11.81 -8.31 7.94
N ALA A 155 11.94 -9.22 6.98
CA ALA A 155 12.75 -10.43 7.15
C ALA A 155 14.24 -10.09 7.11
N THR A 156 14.64 -9.10 6.30
CA THR A 156 16.04 -8.67 6.16
C THR A 156 16.39 -7.41 6.95
N GLU A 157 15.39 -6.73 7.50
CA GLU A 157 15.52 -5.42 8.17
C GLU A 157 16.22 -4.36 7.28
N SER A 158 15.94 -4.39 5.98
CA SER A 158 16.60 -3.53 4.99
C SER A 158 15.63 -2.97 3.94
N TYR A 159 16.08 -1.93 3.23
CA TYR A 159 15.37 -1.42 2.06
C TYR A 159 15.63 -2.30 0.84
N GLU A 160 14.57 -2.57 0.06
CA GLU A 160 14.62 -3.14 -1.30
C GLU A 160 14.62 -2.02 -2.35
#